data_AF-A0A352UMC0-F1
#
_entry.id   AF-A0A352UMC0-F1
#
_cell.length_a   1.000
_cell.length_b   1.000
_cell.length_c   1.000
_cell.angle_alpha   90.00
_cell.angle_beta   90.00
_cell.angle_gamma   90.00
#
_symmetry.space_group_name_H-M   'P 1'
#
loop_
_entity.id
_entity.type
_entity.pdbx_description
1 polymer ?
#
loop_
_entity_poly.entity_id
_entity_poly.type
_entity_poly.pdbx_seq_one_letter_code
_entity_poly.pdbx_strand_id
1 'polypeptide(L)'
;KGEGTTERLKEYCREKGIGCDVIPEVRLDGVTVSSTIIRSLLLEGDIIRANRLLGHPHSLIDTVGHGYRLGVKLGTPTINMQFSQGVLVPRHGVYVTKVFLENGEEHIAVTNIGVRPTVRQE
;
A
#
# COMPACT_ATOMS: atom_id res chain seq x y z
N LYS A 1 3.00 31.00 4.36
CA LYS A 1 3.02 29.53 4.64
C LYS A 1 1.57 29.11 4.90
N GLY A 2 1.01 28.16 4.13
CA GLY A 2 -0.26 27.45 4.45
C GLY A 2 -1.38 28.23 5.14
N GLU A 3 -1.79 29.38 4.63
CA GLU A 3 -2.83 30.22 5.27
C GLU A 3 -4.26 29.89 4.82
N GLY A 4 -4.40 28.99 3.84
CA GLY A 4 -5.70 28.56 3.34
C GLY A 4 -6.35 27.57 4.30
N THR A 5 -7.62 27.81 4.63
CA THR A 5 -8.46 26.89 5.41
C THR A 5 -9.73 26.55 4.63
N THR A 6 -10.45 25.52 5.08
CA THR A 6 -11.76 25.15 4.52
C THR A 6 -12.76 26.30 4.60
N GLU A 7 -12.69 27.12 5.65
CA GLU A 7 -13.56 28.28 5.86
C GLU A 7 -13.24 29.38 4.84
N ARG A 8 -11.95 29.69 4.64
CA ARG A 8 -11.52 30.68 3.63
C ARG A 8 -11.89 30.25 2.21
N LEU A 9 -11.75 28.96 1.90
CA LEU A 9 -12.15 28.41 0.61
C LEU A 9 -13.66 28.54 0.40
N LYS A 10 -14.47 28.23 1.42
CA LYS A 10 -15.93 28.34 1.36
C LYS A 10 -16.40 29.78 1.15
N GLU A 11 -15.77 30.73 1.83
CA GLU A 11 -16.04 32.16 1.65
C GLU A 11 -15.68 32.64 0.23
N TYR A 12 -14.50 32.27 -0.26
CA TYR A 12 -14.06 32.58 -1.61
C TYR A 12 -15.02 32.02 -2.68
N CYS A 13 -15.45 30.76 -2.53
CA CYS A 13 -16.40 30.14 -3.44
C CYS A 13 -17.76 30.86 -3.43
N ARG A 14 -18.27 31.26 -2.25
CA ARG A 14 -19.51 32.02 -2.10
C ARG A 14 -19.47 33.35 -2.86
N GLU A 15 -18.37 34.11 -2.77
CA GLU A 15 -18.19 35.39 -3.48
C GLU A 15 -18.18 35.22 -5.00
N LYS A 16 -17.77 34.05 -5.49
CA LYS A 16 -17.69 33.72 -6.92
C LYS A 16 -18.94 33.00 -7.46
N GLY A 17 -19.94 32.75 -6.62
CA GLY A 17 -21.12 31.97 -7.00
C GLY A 17 -20.80 30.49 -7.30
N ILE A 18 -19.71 29.97 -6.73
CA ILE A 18 -19.26 28.57 -6.90
C ILE A 18 -19.74 27.75 -5.69
N GLY A 19 -20.31 26.56 -5.94
CA GLY A 19 -20.66 25.62 -4.88
C GLY A 19 -19.42 25.07 -4.17
N CYS A 20 -19.47 24.95 -2.83
CA CYS A 20 -18.36 24.43 -2.03
C CYS A 20 -18.88 23.54 -0.90
N ASP A 21 -18.63 22.24 -1.02
CA ASP A 21 -18.95 21.24 -0.02
C ASP A 21 -17.69 20.78 0.70
N VAL A 22 -17.65 21.03 2.01
CA VAL A 22 -16.56 20.57 2.88
C VAL A 22 -16.97 19.25 3.49
N ILE A 23 -16.32 18.17 3.07
CA ILE A 23 -16.59 16.83 3.59
C ILE A 23 -15.85 16.66 4.93
N PRO A 24 -16.55 16.26 6.01
CA PRO A 24 -15.89 16.02 7.29
C PRO A 24 -14.93 14.83 7.22
N GLU A 25 -14.01 14.76 8.18
CA GLU A 25 -13.12 13.61 8.30
C GLU A 25 -13.91 12.31 8.49
N VAL A 26 -13.41 11.23 7.89
CA VAL A 26 -13.95 9.89 8.09
C VAL A 26 -13.29 9.30 9.33
N ARG A 27 -14.09 8.72 10.23
CA ARG A 27 -13.61 8.02 11.42
C ARG A 27 -14.11 6.58 11.42
N LEU A 28 -13.23 5.65 11.77
CA LEU A 28 -13.53 4.23 11.88
C LEU A 28 -12.97 3.71 13.21
N ASP A 29 -13.80 3.03 14.00
CA ASP A 29 -13.42 2.47 15.30
C ASP A 29 -12.78 3.54 16.24
N GLY A 30 -13.27 4.79 16.15
CA GLY A 30 -12.79 5.94 16.93
C GLY A 30 -11.53 6.63 16.37
N VAL A 31 -10.90 6.07 15.34
CA VAL A 31 -9.66 6.57 14.73
C VAL A 31 -9.97 7.31 13.43
N THR A 32 -9.32 8.46 13.20
CA THR A 32 -9.40 9.17 11.92
C THR A 32 -8.76 8.33 10.81
N VAL A 33 -9.49 8.13 9.71
CA VAL A 33 -8.95 7.49 8.51
C VAL A 33 -8.05 8.50 7.80
N SER A 34 -6.74 8.29 7.85
CA SER A 34 -5.77 9.19 7.21
C SER A 34 -4.57 8.44 6.66
N SER A 35 -3.96 8.98 5.61
CA SER A 35 -2.75 8.42 5.00
C SER A 35 -1.58 8.38 5.99
N THR A 36 -1.51 9.26 6.98
CA THR A 36 -0.44 9.21 8.00
C THR A 36 -0.58 7.98 8.88
N ILE A 37 -1.80 7.70 9.36
CA ILE A 37 -2.06 6.55 10.22
C ILE A 37 -1.90 5.25 9.43
N ILE A 38 -2.48 5.16 8.23
CA ILE A 38 -2.36 3.96 7.38
C ILE A 38 -0.90 3.65 7.08
N ARG A 39 -0.09 4.66 6.71
CA ARG A 39 1.34 4.46 6.46
C ARG A 39 2.09 3.98 7.71
N SER A 40 1.77 4.51 8.90
CA SER A 40 2.37 4.03 10.16
C SER A 40 2.07 2.56 10.39
N LEU A 41 0.81 2.15 10.27
CA LEU A 41 0.38 0.76 10.46
C LEU A 41 1.09 -0.20 9.48
N LEU A 42 1.23 0.20 8.21
CA LEU A 42 1.96 -0.60 7.22
C LEU A 42 3.46 -0.72 7.57
N LEU A 43 4.09 0.35 8.04
CA LEU A 43 5.50 0.36 8.48
C LEU A 43 5.74 -0.44 9.77
N GLU A 44 4.70 -0.54 10.61
CA GLU A 44 4.69 -1.37 11.82
C GLU A 44 4.33 -2.84 11.53
N GLY A 45 3.83 -3.14 10.33
CA GLY A 45 3.42 -4.47 9.91
C GLY A 45 2.00 -4.87 10.36
N ASP A 46 1.22 -3.94 10.90
CA ASP A 46 -0.18 -4.15 11.27
C ASP A 46 -1.10 -4.04 10.03
N ILE A 47 -0.96 -5.04 9.15
CA ILE A 47 -1.71 -5.13 7.89
C ILE A 47 -3.23 -5.21 8.13
N ILE A 48 -3.67 -5.86 9.22
CA ILE A 48 -5.10 -6.05 9.51
C ILE A 48 -5.76 -4.69 9.76
N ARG A 49 -5.18 -3.86 10.64
CA ARG A 49 -5.73 -2.53 10.89
C ARG A 49 -5.56 -1.60 9.70
N ALA A 50 -4.42 -1.69 8.98
CA ALA A 50 -4.24 -0.90 7.76
C ALA A 50 -5.34 -1.19 6.73
N ASN A 51 -5.62 -2.48 6.46
CA ASN A 51 -6.68 -2.89 5.54
C ASN A 51 -8.07 -2.47 6.00
N ARG A 52 -8.32 -2.51 7.31
CA ARG A 52 -9.57 -2.04 7.91
C ARG A 52 -9.81 -0.55 7.62
N LEU A 53 -8.78 0.28 7.76
CA LEU A 53 -8.86 1.73 7.46
C LEU A 53 -8.90 2.01 5.95
N LEU A 54 -8.22 1.21 5.12
CA LEU A 54 -8.25 1.33 3.66
C LEU A 54 -9.62 0.92 3.07
N GLY A 55 -10.34 0.02 3.74
CA GLY A 55 -11.54 -0.61 3.19
C GLY A 55 -11.27 -1.72 2.17
N HIS A 56 -9.98 -2.03 1.91
CA HIS A 56 -9.54 -3.11 1.04
C HIS A 56 -8.14 -3.61 1.46
N PRO A 57 -7.70 -4.79 0.99
CA PRO A 57 -6.33 -5.25 1.21
C PRO A 57 -5.29 -4.31 0.59
N HIS A 58 -4.22 -4.01 1.32
CA HIS A 58 -3.05 -3.36 0.74
C HIS A 58 -2.45 -4.25 -0.35
N SER A 59 -2.23 -3.67 -1.53
CA SER A 59 -1.84 -4.40 -2.73
C SER A 59 -0.58 -3.79 -3.35
N LEU A 60 0.26 -4.65 -3.90
CA LEU A 60 1.41 -4.28 -4.72
C LEU A 60 1.17 -4.83 -6.12
N ILE A 61 1.43 -4.00 -7.12
CA ILE A 61 1.26 -4.36 -8.54
C ILE A 61 2.59 -4.07 -9.22
N ASP A 62 3.10 -5.07 -9.94
CA ASP A 62 4.33 -4.97 -10.71
C ASP A 62 4.29 -5.99 -11.84
N THR A 63 5.04 -5.73 -12.90
CA THR A 63 5.24 -6.70 -13.98
C THR A 63 6.23 -7.74 -13.51
N VAL A 64 5.85 -9.02 -13.54
CA VAL A 64 6.73 -10.12 -13.10
C VAL A 64 7.98 -10.17 -13.98
N GLY A 65 9.11 -9.72 -13.45
CA GLY A 65 10.41 -9.83 -14.11
C GLY A 65 10.98 -11.26 -14.08
N HIS A 66 11.94 -11.54 -14.97
CA HIS A 66 12.70 -12.78 -14.92
C HIS A 66 13.67 -12.78 -13.73
N GLY A 67 13.31 -13.46 -12.64
CA GLY A 67 14.23 -13.76 -11.53
C GLY A 67 15.22 -14.88 -11.87
N TYR A 68 16.20 -15.12 -10.98
CA TYR A 68 17.26 -16.14 -11.13
C TYR A 68 16.78 -17.61 -11.11
N ARG A 69 15.46 -17.88 -11.12
CA ARG A 69 14.88 -19.23 -11.06
C ARG A 69 15.43 -20.09 -9.89
N LEU A 70 15.91 -19.49 -8.79
CA LEU A 70 16.40 -20.27 -7.63
C LEU A 70 15.30 -21.13 -6.99
N GLY A 71 14.03 -20.76 -7.17
CA GLY A 71 12.86 -21.54 -6.73
C GLY A 71 12.64 -22.85 -7.47
N VAL A 72 13.36 -23.10 -8.58
CA VAL A 72 13.21 -24.34 -9.38
C VAL A 72 13.55 -25.61 -8.56
N LYS A 73 14.28 -25.48 -7.44
CA LYS A 73 14.54 -26.61 -6.54
C LYS A 73 13.39 -26.97 -5.57
N LEU A 74 12.41 -26.08 -5.36
CA LEU A 74 11.29 -26.29 -4.41
C LEU A 74 9.95 -26.61 -5.09
N GLY A 75 9.90 -26.67 -6.42
CA GLY A 75 8.71 -27.06 -7.18
C GLY A 75 7.57 -26.04 -7.19
N THR A 76 7.73 -24.88 -6.54
CA THR A 76 6.70 -23.83 -6.43
C THR A 76 7.06 -22.60 -7.28
N PRO A 77 6.12 -22.07 -8.09
CA PRO A 77 6.33 -20.83 -8.82
C PRO A 77 6.66 -19.67 -7.88
N THR A 78 7.67 -18.86 -8.21
CA THR A 78 8.08 -17.70 -7.41
C THR A 78 8.01 -16.42 -8.21
N ILE A 79 7.40 -15.38 -7.63
CA ILE A 79 7.37 -14.02 -8.17
C ILE A 79 8.40 -13.19 -7.40
N ASN A 80 9.21 -12.41 -8.13
CA ASN A 80 10.14 -11.45 -7.53
C ASN A 80 9.76 -10.05 -8.03
N MET A 81 9.45 -9.15 -7.11
CA MET A 81 9.07 -7.76 -7.40
C MET A 81 10.10 -6.81 -6.79
N GLN A 82 10.25 -5.63 -7.39
CA GLN A 82 11.03 -4.54 -6.81
C GLN A 82 10.10 -3.37 -6.51
N PHE A 83 10.23 -2.79 -5.32
CA PHE A 83 9.47 -1.60 -4.98
C PHE A 83 9.97 -0.43 -5.80
N SER A 84 9.07 0.20 -6.57
CA SER A 84 9.38 1.44 -7.28
C SER A 84 9.68 2.57 -6.30
N GLN A 85 10.46 3.55 -6.76
CA GLN A 85 10.78 4.71 -5.94
C GLN A 85 9.50 5.44 -5.46
N GLY A 86 9.45 5.76 -4.17
CA GLY A 86 8.30 6.44 -3.57
C GLY A 86 7.15 5.53 -3.14
N VAL A 87 7.20 4.23 -3.47
CA VAL A 87 6.24 3.24 -2.94
C VAL A 87 6.57 2.95 -1.49
N LEU A 88 5.55 2.95 -0.63
CA LEU A 88 5.71 2.53 0.77
C LEU A 88 5.95 1.02 0.80
N VAL A 89 7.05 0.63 1.45
CA VAL A 89 7.37 -0.76 1.72
C VAL A 89 6.83 -1.11 3.11
N PRO A 90 5.90 -2.08 3.24
CA PRO A 90 5.47 -2.55 4.56
C PRO A 90 6.64 -3.09 5.37
N ARG A 91 6.45 -3.26 6.68
CA ARG A 91 7.49 -3.82 7.56
C ARG A 91 8.09 -5.10 6.98
N HIS A 92 9.41 -5.23 7.04
CA HIS A 92 10.05 -6.47 6.60
C HIS A 92 9.52 -7.68 7.38
N GLY A 93 9.25 -8.77 6.69
CA GLY A 93 8.63 -9.94 7.27
C GLY A 93 7.99 -10.85 6.23
N VAL A 94 7.30 -11.88 6.73
CA VAL A 94 6.58 -12.87 5.93
C VAL A 94 5.08 -12.67 6.11
N TYR A 95 4.37 -12.60 5.00
CA TYR A 95 2.94 -12.33 4.94
C TYR A 95 2.21 -13.39 4.13
N VAL A 96 1.00 -13.75 4.56
CA VAL A 96 0.07 -14.50 3.71
C VAL A 96 -0.59 -13.53 2.77
N THR A 97 -0.52 -13.80 1.48
CA THR A 97 -1.01 -12.91 0.43
C THR A 97 -1.85 -13.69 -0.58
N LYS A 98 -2.55 -12.92 -1.40
CA LYS A 98 -3.30 -13.41 -2.55
C LYS A 98 -2.71 -12.74 -3.80
N VAL A 99 -2.37 -13.55 -4.79
CA VAL A 99 -1.81 -13.10 -6.07
C VAL A 99 -2.89 -13.18 -7.12
N PHE A 100 -3.04 -12.10 -7.87
CA PHE A 100 -3.93 -12.03 -9.03
C PHE A 100 -3.08 -11.89 -10.29
N LEU A 101 -3.30 -12.78 -11.25
CA LEU A 101 -2.63 -12.76 -12.55
C LEU A 101 -3.52 -12.13 -13.61
N GLU A 102 -2.92 -11.61 -14.67
CA GLU A 102 -3.63 -10.92 -15.77
C GLU A 102 -4.61 -11.86 -16.50
N ASN A 103 -4.31 -13.16 -16.54
CA ASN A 103 -5.21 -14.17 -17.10
C ASN A 103 -6.42 -14.50 -16.20
N GLY A 104 -6.59 -13.80 -15.08
CA GLY A 104 -7.68 -13.97 -14.13
C GLY A 104 -7.44 -15.04 -13.06
N GLU A 105 -6.30 -15.71 -13.07
CA GLU A 105 -5.97 -16.68 -12.03
C GLU A 105 -5.70 -16.03 -10.68
N GLU A 106 -6.06 -16.75 -9.63
CA GLU A 106 -5.85 -16.36 -8.24
C GLU A 106 -5.10 -17.45 -7.48
N HIS A 107 -4.07 -17.06 -6.72
CA HIS A 107 -3.27 -17.99 -5.93
C HIS A 107 -3.05 -17.47 -4.52
N ILE A 108 -3.13 -18.34 -3.51
CA ILE A 108 -2.64 -18.02 -2.17
C ILE A 108 -1.13 -18.17 -2.14
N ALA A 109 -0.44 -17.19 -1.57
CA ALA A 109 1.01 -17.14 -1.55
C ALA A 109 1.54 -16.75 -0.18
N VAL A 110 2.84 -17.03 -0.01
CA VAL A 110 3.64 -16.54 1.10
C VAL A 110 4.62 -15.51 0.52
N THR A 111 4.43 -14.24 0.90
CA THR A 111 5.27 -13.13 0.43
C THR A 111 6.30 -12.77 1.48
N ASN A 112 7.57 -12.82 1.10
CA ASN A 112 8.66 -12.28 1.90
C ASN A 112 8.97 -10.84 1.44
N ILE A 113 8.80 -9.88 2.33
CA ILE A 113 9.20 -8.49 2.14
C ILE A 113 10.51 -8.29 2.91
N GLY A 114 11.59 -7.98 2.20
CA GLY A 114 12.87 -7.76 2.82
C GLY A 114 13.95 -7.35 1.83
N VAL A 115 15.15 -7.14 2.37
CA VAL A 115 16.33 -6.87 1.55
C VAL A 115 16.89 -8.20 1.07
N ARG A 116 17.13 -8.33 -0.24
CA ARG A 116 17.93 -9.45 -0.75
C ARG A 116 19.31 -9.37 -0.11
N PRO A 117 19.77 -10.41 0.63
CA PRO A 117 21.16 -10.47 1.05
C PRO A 117 22.03 -10.37 -0.20
N THR A 118 22.98 -9.45 -0.22
CA THR A 118 24.00 -9.40 -1.27
C THR A 118 24.84 -10.66 -1.11
N VAL A 119 24.46 -11.72 -1.82
CA VAL A 119 25.27 -12.92 -1.93
C VAL A 119 26.47 -12.54 -2.77
N ARG A 120 27.57 -12.13 -2.14
CA ARG A 120 28.88 -12.13 -2.81
C ARG A 120 29.21 -13.60 -3.05
N GLN A 121 29.21 -14.01 -4.31
CA GLN A 121 29.83 -15.28 -4.69
C GLN A 121 31.34 -15.07 -4.54
N GLU A 122 31.97 -15.84 -3.67
CA GLU A 122 33.39 -16.20 -3.84
C GLU A 122 33.49 -17.27 -4.94
#